data_AF-A0A7C2LDN3-F1
#
_entry.id   AF-A0A7C2LDN3-F1
#
_cell.length_a   1.000
_cell.length_b   1.000
_cell.length_c   1.000
_cell.angle_alpha   90.00
_cell.angle_beta   90.00
_cell.angle_gamma   90.00
#
_symmetry.space_group_name_H-M   'P 1'
#
loop_
_entity.id
_entity.type
_entity.pdbx_description
1 polymer ?
#
loop_
_entity_poly.entity_id
_entity_poly.type
_entity_poly.pdbx_seq_one_letter_code
_entity_poly.pdbx_strand_id
1 'polypeptide(L)'
;MSGWDLPERLFRIEAGLRELAARGSPPSREELDGWSAEVVDAATKSARGLFGELEEVYEALHEVSWALGTIRDALHDQRLTVQERVKALEHADQILDKIEERVRRVAGRGCRWGKQLGEARLRYTLLLNDLAACVHVLAQHLLEKGPERVEGRCAIARDAEPEAVEACRAWDETVSALHQRRMYEGNDYAELKGFVVDGKVQLRVGSAAGHLAEIDVKKGIVRYYDTDVPVNNVMGRLMVEYAGGRCRWYDPEEGGGVEKPSLVCKVRDAKKAAKVLAFATSMDYRIGDRMAEIIERMEEECIEDRLADHFGISPEEVEEWRRGRRGGQ
;
A
#
# COMPACT_ATOMS: atom_id res chain seq x y z
N MET A 1 -13.61 7.98 -11.60
CA MET A 1 -14.48 7.77 -10.40
C MET A 1 -14.34 6.36 -9.80
N SER A 2 -13.22 5.64 -9.96
CA SER A 2 -13.17 4.17 -9.71
C SER A 2 -12.54 3.73 -8.36
N GLY A 3 -12.46 4.59 -7.35
CA GLY A 3 -11.79 4.27 -6.07
C GLY A 3 -12.70 3.97 -4.88
N TRP A 4 -14.02 4.16 -5.02
CA TRP A 4 -15.00 4.06 -3.93
C TRP A 4 -16.03 2.96 -4.14
N ASP A 5 -15.74 2.00 -5.04
CA ASP A 5 -16.52 0.78 -5.19
C ASP A 5 -16.29 -0.20 -4.03
N LEU A 6 -15.25 0.00 -3.21
CA LEU A 6 -14.84 -0.94 -2.18
C LEU A 6 -15.96 -1.21 -1.14
N PRO A 7 -16.60 -0.19 -0.51
CA PRO A 7 -17.71 -0.47 0.41
C PRO A 7 -18.86 -1.24 -0.26
N GLU A 8 -19.26 -0.86 -1.46
CA GLU A 8 -20.31 -1.54 -2.22
C GLU A 8 -19.94 -3.00 -2.53
N ARG A 9 -18.67 -3.22 -2.85
CA ARG A 9 -18.15 -4.57 -3.09
C ARG A 9 -18.09 -5.40 -1.82
N LEU A 10 -17.68 -4.82 -0.70
CA LEU A 10 -17.69 -5.51 0.58
C LEU A 10 -19.13 -5.88 0.99
N PHE A 11 -20.12 -5.02 0.75
CA PHE A 11 -21.53 -5.38 0.94
C PHE A 11 -21.99 -6.51 0.01
N ARG A 12 -21.48 -6.58 -1.23
CA ARG A 12 -21.76 -7.71 -2.14
C ARG A 12 -21.17 -9.02 -1.61
N ILE A 13 -19.92 -8.99 -1.15
CA ILE A 13 -19.25 -10.15 -0.54
C ILE A 13 -20.02 -10.61 0.70
N GLU A 14 -20.38 -9.67 1.57
CA GLU A 14 -21.16 -9.91 2.78
C GLU A 14 -22.49 -10.61 2.48
N ALA A 15 -23.26 -10.08 1.52
CA ALA A 15 -24.53 -10.67 1.10
C ALA A 15 -24.35 -12.10 0.56
N GLY A 16 -23.31 -12.31 -0.25
CA GLY A 16 -22.95 -13.63 -0.77
C GLY A 16 -22.63 -14.65 0.32
N LEU A 17 -21.80 -14.28 1.30
CA LEU A 17 -21.46 -15.13 2.44
C LEU A 17 -22.68 -15.44 3.31
N ARG A 18 -23.58 -14.47 3.53
CA ARG A 18 -24.85 -14.71 4.23
C ARG A 18 -25.75 -15.68 3.48
N GLU A 19 -25.81 -15.57 2.15
CA GLU A 19 -26.58 -16.49 1.33
C GLU A 19 -26.06 -17.92 1.49
N LEU A 20 -24.74 -18.13 1.42
CA LEU A 20 -24.13 -19.44 1.66
C LEU A 20 -24.46 -19.99 3.06
N ALA A 21 -24.41 -19.14 4.08
CA ALA A 21 -24.75 -19.52 5.45
C ALA A 21 -26.24 -19.90 5.61
N ALA A 22 -27.14 -19.15 4.98
CA ALA A 22 -28.59 -19.31 5.11
C ALA A 22 -29.14 -20.58 4.43
N ARG A 23 -28.47 -21.08 3.38
CA ARG A 23 -28.91 -22.29 2.66
C ARG A 23 -28.93 -23.54 3.54
N GLY A 24 -28.08 -23.62 4.56
CA GLY A 24 -28.00 -24.76 5.46
C GLY A 24 -27.40 -26.05 4.87
N SER A 25 -27.22 -26.12 3.54
CA SER A 25 -26.41 -27.14 2.86
C SER A 25 -24.96 -26.68 2.69
N PRO A 26 -23.96 -27.58 2.69
CA PRO A 26 -22.57 -27.18 2.47
C PRO A 26 -22.39 -26.51 1.09
N PRO A 27 -21.76 -25.32 1.01
CA PRO A 27 -21.47 -24.69 -0.27
C PRO A 27 -20.48 -25.52 -1.09
N SER A 28 -20.50 -25.39 -2.41
CA SER A 28 -19.53 -26.08 -3.27
C SER A 28 -18.12 -25.54 -3.06
N ARG A 29 -17.11 -26.30 -3.53
CA ARG A 29 -15.72 -25.86 -3.48
C ARG A 29 -15.52 -24.59 -4.33
N GLU A 30 -16.12 -24.57 -5.52
CA GLU A 30 -16.05 -23.45 -6.46
C GLU A 30 -16.70 -22.18 -5.90
N GLU A 31 -17.80 -22.31 -5.15
CA GLU A 31 -18.44 -21.17 -4.50
C GLU A 31 -17.53 -20.52 -3.44
N LEU A 32 -16.89 -21.34 -2.59
CA LEU A 32 -15.95 -20.84 -1.58
C LEU A 32 -14.68 -20.25 -2.20
N ASP A 33 -14.14 -20.88 -3.25
CA ASP A 33 -12.98 -20.37 -3.99
C ASP A 33 -13.31 -19.04 -4.69
N GLY A 34 -14.50 -18.93 -5.28
CA GLY A 34 -14.99 -17.71 -5.91
C GLY A 34 -15.09 -16.53 -4.93
N TRP A 35 -15.70 -16.74 -3.76
CA TRP A 35 -15.77 -15.69 -2.74
C TRP A 35 -14.42 -15.37 -2.11
N SER A 36 -13.56 -16.37 -1.92
CA SER A 36 -12.19 -16.13 -1.48
C SER A 36 -11.43 -15.24 -2.47
N ALA A 37 -11.56 -15.49 -3.78
CA ALA A 37 -10.96 -14.64 -4.81
C ALA A 37 -11.52 -13.20 -4.80
N GLU A 38 -12.83 -13.04 -4.64
CA GLU A 38 -13.47 -11.72 -4.50
C GLU A 38 -12.96 -10.95 -3.28
N VAL A 39 -12.79 -11.64 -2.14
CA VAL A 39 -12.22 -11.06 -0.92
C VAL A 39 -10.76 -10.64 -1.13
N VAL A 40 -9.94 -11.48 -1.78
CA VAL A 40 -8.53 -11.14 -2.09
C VAL A 40 -8.44 -9.94 -3.02
N ASP A 41 -9.31 -9.85 -4.03
CA ASP A 41 -9.33 -8.69 -4.91
C ASP A 41 -9.83 -7.42 -4.18
N ALA A 42 -10.81 -7.54 -3.29
CA ALA A 42 -11.23 -6.44 -2.42
C ALA A 42 -10.10 -5.99 -1.47
N ALA A 43 -9.36 -6.93 -0.86
CA ALA A 43 -8.18 -6.64 -0.06
C ALA A 43 -7.11 -5.93 -0.89
N THR A 44 -6.80 -6.45 -2.08
CA THR A 44 -5.80 -5.84 -2.97
C THR A 44 -6.20 -4.40 -3.34
N LYS A 45 -7.49 -4.14 -3.56
CA LYS A 45 -8.01 -2.78 -3.79
C LYS A 45 -7.92 -1.89 -2.55
N SER A 46 -8.13 -2.42 -1.34
CA SER A 46 -7.94 -1.65 -0.11
C SER A 46 -6.47 -1.30 0.12
N ALA A 47 -5.53 -2.21 -0.18
CA ALA A 47 -4.09 -1.98 -0.09
C ALA A 47 -3.57 -0.98 -1.14
N ARG A 48 -4.15 -0.95 -2.35
CA ARG A 48 -3.85 0.07 -3.39
C ARG A 48 -4.30 1.48 -3.00
N GLY A 49 -5.01 1.60 -1.89
CA GLY A 49 -5.81 2.74 -1.52
C GLY A 49 -5.45 3.42 -0.21
N LEU A 50 -4.22 3.29 0.34
CA LEU A 50 -3.61 4.15 1.39
C LEU A 50 -3.37 3.48 2.78
N PHE A 51 -2.52 4.09 3.63
CA PHE A 51 -2.01 3.51 4.90
C PHE A 51 -2.98 3.50 6.09
N GLY A 52 -2.57 2.98 7.25
CA GLY A 52 -3.29 3.14 8.52
C GLY A 52 -4.52 2.24 8.62
N GLU A 53 -5.71 2.83 8.79
CA GLU A 53 -6.96 2.05 8.94
C GLU A 53 -7.23 1.11 7.76
N LEU A 54 -6.76 1.43 6.55
CA LEU A 54 -6.93 0.60 5.36
C LEU A 54 -5.95 -0.59 5.27
N GLU A 55 -4.80 -0.52 5.94
CA GLU A 55 -3.88 -1.65 6.12
C GLU A 55 -4.52 -2.71 7.03
N GLU A 56 -5.11 -2.28 8.13
CA GLU A 56 -5.85 -3.17 9.02
C GLU A 56 -7.11 -3.75 8.35
N VAL A 57 -7.77 -3.00 7.45
CA VAL A 57 -8.83 -3.51 6.57
C VAL A 57 -8.28 -4.57 5.61
N TYR A 58 -7.13 -4.31 4.97
CA TYR A 58 -6.47 -5.25 4.07
C TYR A 58 -6.14 -6.57 4.80
N GLU A 59 -5.48 -6.49 5.95
CA GLU A 59 -5.10 -7.67 6.74
C GLU A 59 -6.34 -8.44 7.21
N ALA A 60 -7.38 -7.73 7.66
CA ALA A 60 -8.64 -8.36 8.05
C ALA A 60 -9.28 -9.12 6.87
N LEU A 61 -9.32 -8.52 5.68
CA LEU A 61 -9.87 -9.17 4.48
C LEU A 61 -8.99 -10.34 4.01
N HIS A 62 -7.67 -10.23 4.10
CA HIS A 62 -6.77 -11.32 3.79
C HIS A 62 -6.99 -12.52 4.75
N GLU A 63 -7.16 -12.26 6.04
CA GLU A 63 -7.53 -13.28 7.02
C GLU A 63 -8.92 -13.89 6.76
N VAL A 64 -9.89 -13.09 6.29
CA VAL A 64 -11.20 -13.61 5.83
C VAL A 64 -11.01 -14.62 4.70
N SER A 65 -10.15 -14.34 3.71
CA SER A 65 -9.85 -15.29 2.63
C SER A 65 -9.22 -16.58 3.16
N TRP A 66 -8.28 -16.50 4.11
CA TRP A 66 -7.68 -17.67 4.74
C TRP A 66 -8.69 -18.50 5.55
N ALA A 67 -9.60 -17.85 6.27
CA ALA A 67 -10.68 -18.53 6.98
C ALA A 67 -11.61 -19.26 6.00
N LEU A 68 -11.96 -18.64 4.86
CA LEU A 68 -12.74 -19.28 3.80
C LEU A 68 -12.03 -20.52 3.23
N GLY A 69 -10.71 -20.43 2.97
CA GLY A 69 -9.90 -21.57 2.53
C GLY A 69 -9.87 -22.71 3.55
N THR A 70 -9.77 -22.37 4.84
CA THR A 70 -9.79 -23.36 5.92
C THR A 70 -11.15 -24.06 6.04
N ILE A 71 -12.26 -23.31 5.93
CA ILE A 71 -13.62 -23.86 5.91
C ILE A 71 -13.81 -24.77 4.68
N ARG A 72 -13.33 -24.34 3.50
CA ARG A 72 -13.38 -25.13 2.27
C ARG A 72 -12.70 -26.49 2.45
N ASP A 73 -11.49 -26.50 3.01
CA ASP A 73 -10.73 -27.74 3.19
C ASP A 73 -11.43 -28.67 4.21
N ALA A 74 -11.97 -28.11 5.29
CA ALA A 74 -12.77 -28.87 6.26
C ALA A 74 -14.03 -29.52 5.65
N LEU A 75 -14.65 -28.88 4.65
CA LEU A 75 -15.85 -29.39 3.99
C LEU A 75 -15.52 -30.36 2.85
N HIS A 76 -14.47 -30.11 2.07
CA HIS A 76 -14.27 -30.77 0.77
C HIS A 76 -13.02 -31.65 0.66
N ASP A 77 -12.03 -31.55 1.55
CA ASP A 77 -10.86 -32.43 1.46
C ASP A 77 -11.19 -33.84 1.95
N GLN A 78 -11.39 -34.76 1.00
CA GLN A 78 -11.75 -36.15 1.27
C GLN A 78 -10.66 -36.95 1.99
N ARG A 79 -9.43 -36.43 2.05
CA ARG A 79 -8.32 -37.07 2.78
C ARG A 79 -8.41 -36.84 4.29
N LEU A 80 -9.15 -35.82 4.73
CA LEU A 80 -9.29 -35.48 6.14
C LEU A 80 -10.32 -36.38 6.83
N THR A 81 -9.89 -36.95 7.95
CA THR A 81 -10.76 -37.62 8.92
C THR A 81 -11.73 -36.63 9.58
N VAL A 82 -12.77 -37.16 10.24
CA VAL A 82 -13.73 -36.32 10.99
C VAL A 82 -13.03 -35.44 12.03
N GLN A 83 -12.05 -35.99 12.76
CA GLN A 83 -11.31 -35.22 13.78
C GLN A 83 -10.47 -34.10 13.15
N GLU A 84 -9.84 -34.35 12.00
CA GLU A 84 -9.07 -33.32 11.30
C GLU A 84 -9.96 -32.21 10.73
N ARG A 85 -11.17 -32.56 10.26
CA ARG A 85 -12.16 -31.58 9.80
C ARG A 85 -12.64 -30.69 10.96
N VAL A 86 -12.89 -31.26 12.13
CA VAL A 86 -13.23 -30.49 13.34
C VAL A 86 -12.09 -29.55 13.72
N LYS A 87 -10.83 -30.03 13.72
CA LYS A 87 -9.66 -29.18 13.98
C LYS A 87 -9.49 -28.06 12.97
N ALA A 88 -9.80 -28.29 11.69
CA ALA A 88 -9.80 -27.25 10.68
C ALA A 88 -10.87 -26.17 10.97
N LEU A 89 -12.07 -26.57 11.39
CA LEU A 89 -13.12 -25.61 11.80
C LEU A 89 -12.75 -24.84 13.08
N GLU A 90 -12.08 -25.48 14.04
CA GLU A 90 -11.50 -24.81 15.21
C GLU A 90 -10.42 -23.80 14.80
N HIS A 91 -9.59 -24.14 13.83
CA HIS A 91 -8.58 -23.23 13.30
C HIS A 91 -9.23 -22.03 12.59
N ALA A 92 -10.28 -22.25 11.80
CA ALA A 92 -11.05 -21.16 11.19
C ALA A 92 -11.67 -20.22 12.25
N ASP A 93 -12.18 -20.78 13.35
CA ASP A 93 -12.70 -20.01 14.49
C ASP A 93 -11.62 -19.17 15.20
N GLN A 94 -10.39 -19.69 15.30
CA GLN A 94 -9.23 -18.93 15.81
C GLN A 94 -8.81 -17.81 14.87
N ILE A 95 -8.87 -18.03 13.54
CA ILE A 95 -8.63 -16.96 12.56
C ILE A 95 -9.69 -15.87 12.72
N LEU A 96 -10.95 -16.23 12.94
CA LEU A 96 -12.03 -15.27 13.20
C LEU A 96 -11.79 -14.40 14.45
N ASP A 97 -11.10 -14.91 15.48
CA ASP A 97 -10.72 -14.09 16.63
C ASP A 97 -9.74 -12.98 16.24
N LYS A 98 -8.78 -13.27 15.35
CA LYS A 98 -7.84 -12.29 14.81
C LYS A 98 -8.56 -11.27 13.93
N ILE A 99 -9.46 -11.73 13.06
CA ILE A 99 -10.30 -10.86 12.24
C ILE A 99 -11.12 -9.91 13.13
N GLU A 100 -11.75 -10.40 14.19
CA GLU A 100 -12.54 -9.56 15.09
C GLU A 100 -11.69 -8.52 15.83
N GLU A 101 -10.50 -8.90 16.28
CA GLU A 101 -9.57 -7.96 16.92
C GLU A 101 -9.17 -6.84 15.96
N ARG A 102 -8.86 -7.17 14.71
CA ARG A 102 -8.57 -6.19 13.64
C ARG A 102 -9.77 -5.28 13.35
N VAL A 103 -10.95 -5.87 13.14
CA VAL A 103 -12.19 -5.12 12.92
C VAL A 103 -12.47 -4.17 14.09
N ARG A 104 -12.24 -4.60 15.34
CA ARG A 104 -12.41 -3.74 16.52
C ARG A 104 -11.39 -2.60 16.57
N ARG A 105 -10.14 -2.83 16.15
CA ARG A 105 -9.12 -1.78 16.03
C ARG A 105 -9.48 -0.74 14.98
N VAL A 106 -10.06 -1.16 13.85
CA VAL A 106 -10.47 -0.28 12.75
C VAL A 106 -11.77 0.47 13.06
N ALA A 107 -12.85 -0.29 13.31
CA ALA A 107 -14.21 0.25 13.38
C ALA A 107 -14.67 0.57 14.81
N GLY A 108 -13.82 0.37 15.82
CA GLY A 108 -14.13 0.62 17.23
C GLY A 108 -15.16 -0.34 17.85
N ARG A 109 -15.60 -1.37 17.13
CA ARG A 109 -16.61 -2.34 17.58
C ARG A 109 -16.33 -3.75 17.06
N GLY A 110 -16.75 -4.76 17.82
CA GLY A 110 -16.67 -6.16 17.39
C GLY A 110 -17.68 -6.51 16.30
N CYS A 111 -17.47 -7.63 15.63
CA CYS A 111 -18.32 -8.11 14.54
C CYS A 111 -18.93 -9.49 14.76
N ARG A 112 -18.47 -10.26 15.75
CA ARG A 112 -18.88 -11.66 15.93
C ARG A 112 -20.09 -11.80 16.85
N TRP A 113 -20.96 -12.74 16.51
CA TRP A 113 -22.08 -13.16 17.36
C TRP A 113 -21.88 -14.58 17.92
N GLY A 114 -21.14 -15.44 17.19
CA GLY A 114 -21.01 -16.86 17.52
C GLY A 114 -20.31 -17.20 18.84
N LYS A 115 -19.57 -16.26 19.46
CA LYS A 115 -18.79 -16.51 20.70
C LYS A 115 -19.62 -17.01 21.87
N GLN A 116 -20.90 -16.66 21.93
CA GLN A 116 -21.79 -17.02 23.04
C GLN A 116 -22.38 -18.43 22.91
N LEU A 117 -22.15 -19.12 21.78
CA LEU A 117 -22.84 -20.36 21.42
C LEU A 117 -22.06 -21.66 21.77
N GLY A 118 -20.93 -21.56 22.48
CA GLY A 118 -20.12 -22.72 22.86
C GLY A 118 -19.66 -23.54 21.64
N GLU A 119 -19.65 -24.87 21.74
CA GLU A 119 -19.21 -25.76 20.64
C GLU A 119 -20.06 -25.65 19.37
N ALA A 120 -21.32 -25.21 19.48
CA ALA A 120 -22.19 -25.05 18.33
C ALA A 120 -21.63 -24.03 17.32
N ARG A 121 -20.75 -23.10 17.77
CA ARG A 121 -20.10 -22.09 16.93
C ARG A 121 -19.23 -22.66 15.81
N LEU A 122 -18.78 -23.92 15.93
CA LEU A 122 -17.96 -24.58 14.91
C LEU A 122 -18.74 -25.02 13.67
N ARG A 123 -20.07 -24.86 13.67
CA ARG A 123 -20.87 -25.09 12.46
C ARG A 123 -20.44 -24.12 11.37
N TYR A 124 -20.11 -24.64 10.19
CA TYR A 124 -19.63 -23.82 9.07
C TYR A 124 -20.60 -22.67 8.72
N THR A 125 -21.91 -22.86 8.87
CA THR A 125 -22.91 -21.80 8.64
C THR A 125 -22.75 -20.62 9.59
N LEU A 126 -22.42 -20.87 10.87
CA LEU A 126 -22.17 -19.82 11.84
C LEU A 126 -20.82 -19.13 11.61
N LEU A 127 -19.79 -19.88 11.22
CA LEU A 127 -18.49 -19.32 10.85
C LEU A 127 -18.61 -18.39 9.62
N LEU A 128 -19.33 -18.82 8.58
CA LEU A 128 -19.61 -18.00 7.40
C LEU A 128 -20.40 -16.74 7.75
N ASN A 129 -21.37 -16.84 8.65
CA ASN A 129 -22.16 -15.69 9.10
C ASN A 129 -21.33 -14.71 9.96
N ASP A 130 -20.43 -15.20 10.81
CA ASP A 130 -19.48 -14.36 11.55
C ASP A 130 -18.50 -13.66 10.59
N LEU A 131 -17.99 -14.36 9.56
CA LEU A 131 -17.16 -13.74 8.50
C LEU A 131 -17.93 -12.63 7.77
N ALA A 132 -19.16 -12.90 7.35
CA ALA A 132 -20.03 -11.91 6.71
C ALA A 132 -20.24 -10.67 7.62
N ALA A 133 -20.51 -10.88 8.90
CA ALA A 133 -20.68 -9.79 9.85
C ALA A 133 -19.41 -8.94 10.03
N CYS A 134 -18.22 -9.55 9.97
CA CYS A 134 -16.96 -8.81 9.99
C CYS A 134 -16.73 -7.99 8.72
N VAL A 135 -17.01 -8.56 7.55
CA VAL A 135 -16.97 -7.81 6.28
C VAL A 135 -17.98 -6.65 6.30
N HIS A 136 -19.18 -6.84 6.86
CA HIS A 136 -20.20 -5.79 7.02
C HIS A 136 -19.69 -4.59 7.81
N VAL A 137 -19.07 -4.84 8.96
CA VAL A 137 -18.58 -3.76 9.84
C VAL A 137 -17.48 -2.97 9.14
N LEU A 138 -16.59 -3.63 8.40
CA LEU A 138 -15.57 -2.97 7.57
C LEU A 138 -16.22 -2.13 6.46
N ALA A 139 -17.23 -2.67 5.76
CA ALA A 139 -17.96 -1.94 4.73
C ALA A 139 -18.63 -0.67 5.29
N GLN A 140 -19.28 -0.77 6.45
CA GLN A 140 -19.90 0.37 7.12
C GLN A 140 -18.87 1.41 7.56
N HIS A 141 -17.74 0.98 8.14
CA HIS A 141 -16.65 1.88 8.53
C HIS A 141 -16.15 2.69 7.33
N LEU A 142 -15.88 2.01 6.22
CA LEU A 142 -15.41 2.66 5.00
C LEU A 142 -16.46 3.59 4.38
N LEU A 143 -17.75 3.26 4.50
CA LEU A 143 -18.84 4.11 4.04
C LEU A 143 -18.96 5.38 4.90
N GLU A 144 -18.85 5.24 6.23
CA GLU A 144 -18.88 6.36 7.18
C GLU A 144 -17.69 7.31 6.98
N LYS A 145 -16.52 6.75 6.65
CA LYS A 145 -15.28 7.48 6.36
C LYS A 145 -15.12 7.82 4.86
N GLY A 146 -16.14 7.56 4.04
CA GLY A 146 -16.16 7.88 2.62
C GLY A 146 -15.84 9.35 2.33
N PRO A 147 -15.42 9.70 1.11
CA PRO A 147 -15.05 11.05 0.79
C PRO A 147 -16.34 11.87 0.75
N GLU A 148 -16.40 12.93 1.54
CA GLU A 148 -17.48 13.90 1.39
C GLU A 148 -17.33 14.63 0.04
N ARG A 149 -16.10 14.86 -0.39
CA ARG A 149 -15.79 15.53 -1.65
C ARG A 149 -14.45 15.12 -2.22
N VAL A 150 -14.22 15.49 -3.48
CA VAL A 150 -12.94 15.29 -4.18
C VAL A 150 -12.44 16.63 -4.68
N GLU A 151 -11.20 16.99 -4.34
CA GLU A 151 -10.50 18.19 -4.81
C GLU A 151 -9.23 17.74 -5.55
N GLY A 152 -9.21 17.88 -6.89
CA GLY A 152 -8.11 17.38 -7.70
C GLY A 152 -7.90 15.87 -7.54
N ARG A 153 -6.72 15.44 -7.09
CA ARG A 153 -6.41 14.03 -6.74
C ARG A 153 -6.76 13.65 -5.30
N CYS A 154 -7.19 14.59 -4.48
CA CYS A 154 -7.44 14.38 -3.06
C CYS A 154 -8.91 14.03 -2.83
N ALA A 155 -9.17 12.81 -2.37
CA ALA A 155 -10.46 12.44 -1.80
C ALA A 155 -10.49 12.87 -0.32
N ILE A 156 -11.50 13.63 0.10
CA ILE A 156 -11.54 14.29 1.40
C ILE A 156 -12.74 13.74 2.19
N ALA A 157 -12.47 13.06 3.30
CA ALA A 157 -13.49 12.57 4.22
C ALA A 157 -14.19 13.73 4.96
N ARG A 158 -15.40 13.49 5.46
CA ARG A 158 -16.21 14.52 6.15
C ARG A 158 -15.54 15.11 7.39
N ASP A 159 -14.73 14.33 8.07
CA ASP A 159 -14.02 14.70 9.30
C ASP A 159 -12.58 15.17 9.06
N ALA A 160 -12.17 15.35 7.80
CA ALA A 160 -10.84 15.81 7.44
C ALA A 160 -10.53 17.20 8.02
N GLU A 161 -9.36 17.33 8.65
CA GLU A 161 -8.90 18.58 9.21
C GLU A 161 -8.38 19.53 8.14
N PRO A 162 -8.64 20.85 8.27
CA PRO A 162 -8.22 21.83 7.27
C PRO A 162 -6.74 21.77 6.92
N GLU A 163 -5.86 21.57 7.90
CA GLU A 163 -4.41 21.51 7.66
C GLU A 163 -3.99 20.29 6.83
N ALA A 164 -4.65 19.15 7.03
CA ALA A 164 -4.42 17.94 6.23
C ALA A 164 -4.92 18.13 4.79
N VAL A 165 -6.08 18.78 4.61
CA VAL A 165 -6.61 19.15 3.30
C VAL A 165 -5.62 20.06 2.55
N GLU A 166 -5.07 21.08 3.22
CA GLU A 166 -4.07 21.98 2.63
C GLU A 166 -2.76 21.26 2.26
N ALA A 167 -2.31 20.29 3.07
CA ALA A 167 -1.14 19.48 2.73
C ALA A 167 -1.39 18.62 1.49
N CYS A 168 -2.55 17.97 1.39
CA CYS A 168 -2.92 17.20 0.19
C CYS A 168 -3.02 18.09 -1.05
N ARG A 169 -3.63 19.28 -0.93
CA ARG A 169 -3.71 20.25 -2.03
C ARG A 169 -2.32 20.69 -2.50
N ALA A 170 -1.40 21.00 -1.57
CA ALA A 170 -0.03 21.37 -1.91
C ALA A 170 0.73 20.25 -2.65
N TRP A 171 0.47 18.99 -2.30
CA TRP A 171 0.99 17.84 -3.03
C TRP A 171 0.40 17.77 -4.45
N ASP A 172 -0.93 17.85 -4.60
CA ASP A 172 -1.62 17.75 -5.89
C ASP A 172 -1.22 18.86 -6.88
N GLU A 173 -1.08 20.09 -6.39
CA GLU A 173 -0.56 21.23 -7.17
C GLU A 173 0.86 20.97 -7.66
N THR A 174 1.71 20.40 -6.80
CA THR A 174 3.11 20.09 -7.15
C THR A 174 3.18 18.96 -8.17
N VAL A 175 2.41 17.89 -7.98
CA VAL A 175 2.25 16.80 -8.96
C VAL A 175 1.80 17.35 -10.32
N SER A 176 0.80 18.23 -10.33
CA SER A 176 0.32 18.84 -11.57
C SER A 176 1.40 19.69 -12.25
N ALA A 177 2.17 20.47 -11.50
CA ALA A 177 3.28 21.28 -12.03
C ALA A 177 4.43 20.41 -12.58
N LEU A 178 4.75 19.29 -11.92
CA LEU A 178 5.77 18.34 -12.39
C LEU A 178 5.32 17.64 -13.67
N HIS A 179 4.04 17.26 -13.78
CA HIS A 179 3.50 16.68 -15.00
C HIS A 179 3.52 17.64 -16.18
N GLN A 180 3.16 18.91 -15.98
CA GLN A 180 3.25 19.94 -17.01
C GLN A 180 4.69 20.13 -17.54
N ARG A 181 5.69 19.84 -16.70
CA ARG A 181 7.12 19.83 -17.06
C ARG A 181 7.60 18.48 -17.61
N ARG A 182 6.68 17.55 -17.91
CA ARG A 182 6.96 16.20 -18.40
C ARG A 182 7.89 15.42 -17.47
N MET A 183 7.69 15.56 -16.16
CA MET A 183 8.46 14.83 -15.15
C MET A 183 7.81 13.51 -14.70
N TYR A 184 6.65 13.15 -15.27
CA TYR A 184 6.02 11.83 -15.08
C TYR A 184 5.64 11.25 -16.44
N GLU A 185 5.61 9.92 -16.51
CA GLU A 185 4.90 9.24 -17.59
C GLU A 185 3.38 9.33 -17.38
N GLY A 186 2.62 9.20 -18.46
CA GLY A 186 1.17 9.37 -18.42
C GLY A 186 0.48 8.36 -17.49
N ASN A 187 1.00 7.13 -17.43
CA ASN A 187 0.44 6.06 -16.62
C ASN A 187 0.68 6.28 -15.13
N ASP A 188 1.89 6.66 -14.70
CA ASP A 188 2.14 6.86 -13.27
C ASP A 188 1.37 8.06 -12.74
N TYR A 189 1.32 9.15 -13.53
CA TYR A 189 0.57 10.35 -13.17
C TYR A 189 -0.92 10.07 -12.90
N ALA A 190 -1.52 9.12 -13.62
CA ALA A 190 -2.91 8.72 -13.43
C ALA A 190 -3.12 7.87 -12.16
N GLU A 191 -2.08 7.19 -11.68
CA GLU A 191 -2.13 6.35 -10.48
C GLU A 191 -1.95 7.14 -9.18
N LEU A 192 -1.38 8.35 -9.26
CA LEU A 192 -1.20 9.23 -8.09
C LEU A 192 -2.53 9.68 -7.52
N LYS A 193 -2.77 9.38 -6.24
CA LYS A 193 -4.02 9.70 -5.52
C LYS A 193 -3.71 10.09 -4.08
N GLY A 194 -4.53 10.96 -3.51
CA GLY A 194 -4.47 11.30 -2.09
C GLY A 194 -5.80 11.06 -1.40
N PHE A 195 -5.75 10.73 -0.11
CA PHE A 195 -6.92 10.66 0.75
C PHE A 195 -6.65 11.38 2.06
N VAL A 196 -7.65 12.13 2.50
CA VAL A 196 -7.57 12.96 3.70
C VAL A 196 -8.67 12.54 4.64
N VAL A 197 -8.30 12.15 5.86
CA VAL A 197 -9.21 11.72 6.92
C VAL A 197 -8.65 12.17 8.26
N ASP A 198 -9.49 12.74 9.11
CA ASP A 198 -9.07 13.41 10.35
C ASP A 198 -7.84 14.31 10.11
N GLY A 199 -6.80 14.21 10.93
CA GLY A 199 -5.54 14.95 10.80
C GLY A 199 -4.48 14.25 9.93
N LYS A 200 -4.89 13.36 9.01
CA LYS A 200 -3.94 12.58 8.21
C LYS A 200 -4.16 12.77 6.72
N VAL A 201 -3.06 12.86 6.00
CA VAL A 201 -3.01 12.74 4.54
C VAL A 201 -2.31 11.44 4.23
N GLN A 202 -2.90 10.66 3.37
CA GLN A 202 -2.24 9.51 2.81
C GLN A 202 -2.11 9.75 1.32
N LEU A 203 -1.01 9.29 0.72
CA LEU A 203 -0.70 9.51 -0.68
C LEU A 203 -0.24 8.21 -1.32
N ARG A 204 -0.67 7.96 -2.55
CA ARG A 204 -0.01 7.05 -3.48
C ARG A 204 0.95 7.88 -4.33
N VAL A 205 2.23 7.54 -4.21
CA VAL A 205 3.36 8.33 -4.74
C VAL A 205 4.13 7.57 -5.81
N GLY A 206 3.56 6.51 -6.36
CA GLY A 206 4.08 5.76 -7.50
C GLY A 206 3.07 4.75 -8.06
N SER A 207 3.39 4.18 -9.21
CA SER A 207 2.55 3.18 -9.88
C SER A 207 2.71 1.78 -9.26
N ALA A 208 3.87 1.46 -8.71
CA ALA A 208 4.11 0.19 -8.02
C ALA A 208 3.29 0.05 -6.74
N ALA A 209 2.87 -1.19 -6.46
CA ALA A 209 2.20 -1.52 -5.20
C ALA A 209 3.18 -1.32 -4.04
N GLY A 210 2.79 -0.54 -3.02
CA GLY A 210 3.64 -0.19 -1.88
C GLY A 210 4.26 1.21 -1.94
N HIS A 211 4.28 1.89 -3.09
CA HIS A 211 4.80 3.27 -3.23
C HIS A 211 3.81 4.28 -2.67
N LEU A 212 3.94 4.52 -1.37
CA LEU A 212 2.92 5.20 -0.61
C LEU A 212 3.57 6.12 0.44
N ALA A 213 2.80 7.08 0.93
CA ALA A 213 3.21 7.95 2.02
C ALA A 213 2.04 8.31 2.95
N GLU A 214 2.34 8.68 4.19
CA GLU A 214 1.42 9.23 5.17
C GLU A 214 2.01 10.52 5.78
N ILE A 215 1.16 11.51 6.03
CA ILE A 215 1.45 12.72 6.79
C ILE A 215 0.40 12.84 7.90
N ASP A 216 0.82 12.71 9.16
CA ASP A 216 0.02 13.06 10.34
C ASP A 216 0.32 14.51 10.68
N VAL A 217 -0.55 15.45 10.31
CA VAL A 217 -0.27 16.90 10.42
C VAL A 217 -0.24 17.36 11.86
N LYS A 218 -1.10 16.79 12.72
CA LYS A 218 -1.11 17.07 14.18
C LYS A 218 0.22 16.72 14.83
N LYS A 219 0.76 15.56 14.46
CA LYS A 219 2.04 15.10 15.01
C LYS A 219 3.21 15.60 14.18
N GLY A 220 3.02 16.24 13.02
CA GLY A 220 4.10 16.55 12.09
C GLY A 220 4.95 15.31 11.77
N ILE A 221 4.34 14.13 11.64
CA ILE A 221 5.04 12.88 11.32
C ILE A 221 4.74 12.53 9.87
N VAL A 222 5.79 12.23 9.11
CA VAL A 222 5.72 11.69 7.75
C VAL A 222 6.23 10.27 7.76
N ARG A 223 5.52 9.37 7.11
CA ARG A 223 5.96 8.00 6.83
C ARG A 223 6.01 7.81 5.33
N TYR A 224 7.12 7.30 4.82
CA TYR A 224 7.31 7.01 3.40
C TYR A 224 7.71 5.54 3.25
N TYR A 225 7.19 4.93 2.20
CA TYR A 225 7.25 3.49 1.98
C TYR A 225 7.63 3.28 0.53
N ASP A 226 8.85 2.79 0.36
CA ASP A 226 9.46 2.50 -0.92
C ASP A 226 10.64 1.57 -0.64
N THR A 227 10.85 0.61 -1.52
CA THR A 227 12.00 -0.31 -1.45
C THR A 227 13.23 0.25 -2.16
N ASP A 228 13.10 1.32 -2.96
CA ASP A 228 14.21 1.94 -3.66
C ASP A 228 15.09 2.77 -2.70
N VAL A 229 16.24 2.21 -2.35
CA VAL A 229 17.21 2.81 -1.41
C VAL A 229 17.73 4.17 -1.92
N PRO A 230 18.16 4.34 -3.19
CA PRO A 230 18.51 5.64 -3.75
C PRO A 230 17.41 6.72 -3.61
N VAL A 231 16.16 6.40 -3.93
CA VAL A 231 15.02 7.34 -3.82
C VAL A 231 14.80 7.72 -2.36
N ASN A 232 14.78 6.72 -1.47
CA ASN A 232 14.64 6.95 -0.04
C ASN A 232 15.72 7.95 0.47
N ASN A 233 16.96 7.87 -0.04
CA ASN A 233 18.11 8.71 0.38
C ASN A 233 17.87 10.17 0.05
N VAL A 234 17.41 10.43 -1.17
CA VAL A 234 17.07 11.78 -1.60
C VAL A 234 15.85 12.31 -0.85
N MET A 235 14.83 11.47 -0.65
CA MET A 235 13.62 11.82 0.10
C MET A 235 13.93 12.24 1.53
N GLY A 236 14.74 11.45 2.26
CA GLY A 236 15.18 11.78 3.62
C GLY A 236 15.90 13.12 3.68
N ARG A 237 16.81 13.40 2.74
CA ARG A 237 17.54 14.66 2.69
C ARG A 237 16.61 15.86 2.43
N LEU A 238 15.73 15.76 1.44
CA LEU A 238 14.77 16.82 1.11
C LEU A 238 13.79 17.09 2.25
N MET A 239 13.35 16.05 2.97
CA MET A 239 12.50 16.21 4.15
C MET A 239 13.20 16.99 5.28
N VAL A 240 14.49 16.76 5.49
CA VAL A 240 15.29 17.51 6.47
C VAL A 240 15.52 18.95 6.00
N GLU A 241 16.04 19.13 4.79
CA GLU A 241 16.49 20.43 4.27
C GLU A 241 15.32 21.36 3.94
N TYR A 242 14.25 20.85 3.31
CA TYR A 242 13.14 21.67 2.84
C TYR A 242 11.97 21.75 3.83
N ALA A 243 11.58 20.62 4.41
CA ALA A 243 10.46 20.55 5.38
C ALA A 243 10.91 20.78 6.84
N GLY A 244 12.22 20.98 7.08
CA GLY A 244 12.79 21.34 8.37
C GLY A 244 12.71 20.22 9.41
N GLY A 245 12.79 18.97 8.96
CA GLY A 245 12.56 17.79 9.79
C GLY A 245 13.81 17.07 10.31
N ARG A 246 13.55 15.96 11.01
CA ARG A 246 14.54 14.91 11.32
C ARG A 246 13.96 13.57 10.92
N CYS A 247 14.77 12.72 10.29
CA CYS A 247 14.30 11.45 9.76
C CYS A 247 15.03 10.26 10.38
N ARG A 248 14.31 9.15 10.51
CA ARG A 248 14.84 7.84 10.86
C ARG A 248 14.59 6.89 9.70
N TRP A 249 15.60 6.07 9.44
CA TRP A 249 15.62 5.06 8.41
C TRP A 249 15.37 3.67 8.96
N TYR A 250 14.76 2.83 8.12
CA TYR A 250 14.54 1.41 8.38
C TYR A 250 15.08 0.61 7.21
N ASP A 251 15.88 -0.41 7.55
CA ASP A 251 16.56 -1.25 6.57
C ASP A 251 15.55 -2.14 5.81
N PRO A 252 15.65 -2.22 4.46
CA PRO A 252 14.87 -3.19 3.68
C PRO A 252 15.02 -4.64 4.14
N GLU A 253 16.21 -5.05 4.61
CA GLU A 253 16.45 -6.42 5.11
C GLU A 253 15.65 -6.73 6.37
N GLU A 254 15.21 -5.71 7.10
CA GLU A 254 14.32 -5.86 8.25
C GLU A 254 12.83 -5.58 7.90
N GLY A 255 12.47 -5.56 6.62
CA GLY A 255 11.09 -5.32 6.14
C GLY A 255 10.77 -3.85 5.79
N GLY A 256 11.77 -2.96 5.76
CA GLY A 256 11.60 -1.56 5.37
C GLY A 256 11.09 -1.40 3.93
N GLY A 257 10.04 -0.60 3.75
CA GLY A 257 9.40 -0.34 2.45
C GLY A 257 8.22 -1.27 2.12
N VAL A 258 8.07 -2.39 2.82
CA VAL A 258 6.97 -3.36 2.60
C VAL A 258 6.15 -3.58 3.88
N GLU A 259 6.78 -3.99 4.97
CA GLU A 259 6.12 -4.29 6.26
C GLU A 259 6.13 -3.08 7.20
N LYS A 260 7.07 -2.15 7.01
CA LYS A 260 7.24 -0.93 7.81
C LYS A 260 7.72 0.21 6.92
N PRO A 261 7.50 1.48 7.29
CA PRO A 261 8.01 2.60 6.50
C PRO A 261 9.52 2.54 6.35
N SER A 262 10.03 2.75 5.14
CA SER A 262 11.47 2.90 4.89
C SER A 262 12.01 4.17 5.56
N LEU A 263 11.18 5.21 5.65
CA LEU A 263 11.53 6.50 6.22
C LEU A 263 10.43 7.05 7.12
N VAL A 264 10.79 7.44 8.34
CA VAL A 264 9.89 8.15 9.27
C VAL A 264 10.51 9.48 9.66
N CYS A 265 9.86 10.58 9.31
CA CYS A 265 10.34 11.93 9.58
C CYS A 265 9.42 12.70 10.53
N LYS A 266 10.01 13.42 11.49
CA LYS A 266 9.33 14.48 12.23
C LYS A 266 9.61 15.81 11.53
N VAL A 267 8.62 16.38 10.85
CA VAL A 267 8.73 17.60 10.05
C VAL A 267 8.12 18.81 10.77
N ARG A 268 8.52 20.02 10.37
CA ARG A 268 7.94 21.28 10.89
C ARG A 268 6.81 21.81 10.02
N ASP A 269 6.82 21.48 8.73
CA ASP A 269 5.87 21.98 7.75
C ASP A 269 5.33 20.83 6.89
N ALA A 270 4.10 20.41 7.18
CA ALA A 270 3.42 19.32 6.49
C ALA A 270 3.19 19.63 5.01
N LYS A 271 2.93 20.89 4.64
CA LYS A 271 2.76 21.31 3.24
C LYS A 271 4.05 21.16 2.46
N LYS A 272 5.18 21.57 3.04
CA LYS A 272 6.49 21.36 2.39
C LYS A 272 6.84 19.89 2.27
N ALA A 273 6.54 19.08 3.29
CA ALA A 273 6.73 17.63 3.22
C ALA A 273 5.88 17.01 2.10
N ALA A 274 4.62 17.39 1.98
CA ALA A 274 3.73 17.02 0.87
C ALA A 274 4.34 17.36 -0.49
N LYS A 275 4.92 18.56 -0.66
CA LYS A 275 5.61 18.92 -1.91
C LYS A 275 6.81 18.01 -2.20
N VAL A 276 7.59 17.63 -1.19
CA VAL A 276 8.72 16.69 -1.36
C VAL A 276 8.21 15.32 -1.82
N LEU A 277 7.12 14.80 -1.23
CA LEU A 277 6.51 13.52 -1.61
C LEU A 277 6.03 13.49 -3.07
N ALA A 278 5.66 14.63 -3.65
CA ALA A 278 5.31 14.69 -5.07
C ALA A 278 6.49 14.28 -5.96
N PHE A 279 7.74 14.56 -5.56
CA PHE A 279 8.91 14.24 -6.39
C PHE A 279 9.24 12.74 -6.44
N ALA A 280 8.71 11.90 -5.53
CA ALA A 280 9.05 10.48 -5.40
C ALA A 280 9.07 9.74 -6.76
N THR A 281 7.93 9.69 -7.45
CA THR A 281 7.83 9.01 -8.76
C THR A 281 8.72 9.63 -9.82
N SER A 282 8.86 10.96 -9.83
CA SER A 282 9.69 11.64 -10.85
C SER A 282 11.18 11.37 -10.66
N MET A 283 11.60 11.07 -9.43
CA MET A 283 12.99 10.77 -9.09
C MET A 283 13.35 9.32 -9.43
N ASP A 284 12.41 8.39 -9.32
CA ASP A 284 12.58 6.97 -9.66
C ASP A 284 13.15 6.81 -11.09
N TYR A 285 12.50 7.43 -12.07
CA TYR A 285 12.99 7.48 -13.46
C TYR A 285 14.37 8.15 -13.61
N ARG A 286 14.55 9.30 -12.97
CA ARG A 286 15.70 10.18 -13.24
C ARG A 286 16.98 9.75 -12.52
N ILE A 287 16.87 9.08 -11.37
CA ILE A 287 18.02 8.54 -10.66
C ILE A 287 18.54 7.32 -11.43
N GLY A 288 17.63 6.45 -11.90
CA GLY A 288 17.98 5.30 -12.75
C GLY A 288 18.70 5.72 -14.03
N ASP A 289 18.09 6.60 -14.83
CA ASP A 289 18.67 7.07 -16.10
C ASP A 289 20.03 7.73 -15.90
N ARG A 290 20.17 8.58 -14.87
CA ARG A 290 21.41 9.29 -14.60
C ARG A 290 22.50 8.38 -14.02
N MET A 291 22.13 7.34 -13.27
CA MET A 291 23.07 6.31 -12.84
C MET A 291 23.55 5.48 -14.03
N ALA A 292 22.66 5.12 -14.96
CA ALA A 292 23.04 4.41 -16.18
C ALA A 292 24.00 5.24 -17.03
N GLU A 293 23.73 6.53 -17.25
CA GLU A 293 24.65 7.45 -17.94
C GLU A 293 26.01 7.57 -17.23
N ILE A 294 26.03 7.61 -15.90
CA ILE A 294 27.27 7.67 -15.13
C ILE A 294 28.05 6.35 -15.22
N ILE A 295 27.37 5.21 -15.13
CA ILE A 295 27.99 3.88 -15.24
C ILE A 295 28.55 3.68 -16.65
N GLU A 296 27.78 4.00 -17.70
CA GLU A 296 28.22 3.93 -19.09
C GLU A 296 29.47 4.78 -19.30
N ARG A 297 29.48 6.02 -18.78
CA ARG A 297 30.68 6.87 -18.83
C ARG A 297 31.87 6.27 -18.07
N MET A 298 31.65 5.68 -16.90
CA MET A 298 32.72 5.03 -16.12
C MET A 298 33.25 3.76 -16.79
N GLU A 299 32.38 2.99 -17.45
CA GLU A 299 32.76 1.81 -18.23
C GLU A 299 33.55 2.21 -19.49
N GLU A 300 33.11 3.24 -20.21
CA GLU A 300 33.87 3.83 -21.32
C GLU A 300 35.25 4.30 -20.85
N GLU A 301 35.31 5.05 -19.75
CA GLU A 301 36.59 5.52 -19.18
C GLU A 301 37.51 4.35 -18.81
N CYS A 302 36.98 3.28 -18.21
CA CYS A 302 37.73 2.08 -17.85
C CYS A 302 38.23 1.27 -19.07
N ILE A 303 37.41 1.16 -20.13
CA ILE A 303 37.78 0.49 -21.38
C ILE A 303 38.87 1.30 -22.11
N GLU A 304 38.72 2.62 -22.16
CA GLU A 304 39.70 3.53 -22.75
C GLU A 304 41.05 3.45 -22.03
N ASP A 305 41.05 3.45 -20.70
CA ASP A 305 42.28 3.33 -19.90
C ASP A 305 42.96 1.97 -20.11
N ARG A 306 42.18 0.87 -20.18
CA ARG A 306 42.71 -0.48 -20.47
C ARG A 306 43.30 -0.60 -21.88
N LEU A 307 42.67 0.03 -22.88
CA LEU A 307 43.19 0.04 -24.24
C LEU A 307 44.45 0.90 -24.32
N ALA A 308 44.46 2.06 -23.66
CA ALA A 308 45.63 2.92 -23.58
C ALA A 308 46.83 2.18 -22.98
N ASP A 309 46.63 1.49 -21.86
CA ASP A 309 47.66 0.63 -21.24
C ASP A 309 48.14 -0.47 -22.19
N HIS A 310 47.22 -1.13 -22.92
CA HIS A 310 47.57 -2.17 -23.89
C HIS A 310 48.42 -1.65 -25.05
N PHE A 311 48.16 -0.41 -25.50
CA PHE A 311 48.87 0.25 -26.59
C PHE A 311 50.05 1.12 -26.14
N GLY A 312 50.33 1.18 -24.83
CA GLY A 312 51.40 2.00 -24.27
C GLY A 312 51.17 3.51 -24.39
N ILE A 313 49.91 3.93 -24.49
CA ILE A 313 49.49 5.33 -24.52
C ILE A 313 49.51 5.87 -23.09
N SER A 314 50.13 7.02 -22.89
CA SER A 314 50.22 7.61 -21.56
C SER A 314 48.87 8.16 -21.07
N PRO A 315 48.62 8.22 -19.75
CA PRO A 315 47.39 8.81 -19.20
C PRO A 315 47.13 10.25 -19.67
N GLU A 316 48.19 11.01 -19.93
CA GLU A 316 48.14 12.39 -20.41
C GLU A 316 47.59 12.49 -21.84
N GLU A 317 47.97 11.54 -22.71
CA GLU A 317 47.47 11.44 -24.10
C GLU A 317 46.01 11.00 -24.14
N VAL A 318 45.58 10.11 -23.22
CA VAL A 318 44.16 9.71 -23.07
C VAL A 318 43.31 10.92 -22.64
N GLU A 319 43.79 11.70 -21.68
CA GLU A 319 43.11 12.90 -21.17
C GLU A 319 42.98 13.98 -22.26
N GLU A 320 43.98 14.12 -23.13
CA GLU A 320 43.96 15.03 -24.28
C GLU A 320 42.97 14.57 -25.36
N TRP A 321 42.94 13.27 -25.65
CA TRP A 321 41.98 12.67 -26.58
C TRP A 321 40.52 12.81 -26.09
N ARG A 322 40.26 12.57 -24.79
CA ARG A 322 38.95 12.81 -24.15
C ARG A 322 38.52 14.27 -24.27
N ARG A 323 39.45 15.21 -24.06
CA ARG A 323 39.18 16.66 -24.20
C ARG A 323 38.83 17.05 -25.63
N GLY A 324 39.51 16.48 -26.64
CA GLY A 324 39.19 16.69 -28.05
C GLY A 324 37.80 16.19 -28.44
N ARG A 325 37.34 15.08 -27.86
CA ARG A 325 36.02 14.49 -28.12
C ARG A 325 34.87 15.28 -27.49
N ARG A 326 35.08 15.83 -26.28
CA ARG A 326 34.09 16.67 -25.56
C ARG A 326 33.94 18.08 -26.13
N GLY A 327 34.91 18.58 -26.90
CA GLY A 327 34.89 19.91 -27.51
C GLY A 327 34.21 20.00 -28.88
N GLY A 328 33.76 18.86 -29.44
CA GLY A 328 33.17 18.77 -30.78
C GLY A 328 31.68 18.40 -30.82
N GLN A 329 30.99 18.34 -29.67
CA GLN A 329 29.54 18.10 -29.57
C GLN A 329 28.77 19.40 -29.34
#